data_AF-A0A935SQW1-F1
#
_entry.id   AF-A0A935SQW1-F1
#
_cell.length_a   1.000
_cell.length_b   1.000
_cell.length_c   1.000
_cell.angle_alpha   90.00
_cell.angle_beta   90.00
_cell.angle_gamma   90.00
#
_symmetry.space_group_name_H-M   'P 1'
#
loop_
_entity.id
_entity.type
_entity.pdbx_description
1 polymer ?
#
loop_
_entity_poly.entity_id
_entity_poly.type
_entity_poly.pdbx_seq_one_letter_code
_entity_poly.pdbx_strand_id
1 'polypeptide(L)'
;MSFTLTDLSSENFEFNANVWNWKAALEIIRSLDILGEGALRQMAYNATGVKISTDDAHEIGSRIKSEWLPKLAPNKRVFADLSITDAPDDMTLHRDGDEQWKNYSASHDWMEEFAEFCLRSKGFQIF
;
A
#
# COMPACT_ATOMS: atom_id res chain seq x y z
N MET A 1 -12.56 -3.54 6.99
CA MET A 1 -11.75 -4.66 6.48
C MET A 1 -10.29 -4.28 6.63
N SER A 2 -9.44 -5.21 7.05
CA SER A 2 -8.01 -5.02 7.25
C SER A 2 -7.24 -6.06 6.45
N PHE A 3 -5.94 -5.88 6.32
CA PHE A 3 -5.00 -6.81 5.71
C PHE A 3 -3.84 -6.99 6.68
N THR A 4 -3.36 -8.21 6.81
CA THR A 4 -2.16 -8.52 7.60
C THR A 4 -1.10 -9.05 6.66
N LEU A 5 0.01 -8.34 6.57
CA LEU A 5 1.17 -8.75 5.81
C LEU A 5 2.16 -9.38 6.79
N THR A 6 2.37 -10.69 6.68
CA THR A 6 3.28 -11.44 7.56
C THR A 6 4.55 -11.76 6.81
N ASP A 7 5.71 -11.45 7.40
CA ASP A 7 7.01 -11.81 6.84
C ASP A 7 7.17 -13.33 6.67
N LEU A 8 7.79 -13.76 5.57
CA LEU A 8 7.95 -15.18 5.26
C LEU A 8 8.99 -15.89 6.13
N SER A 9 9.85 -15.16 6.84
CA SER A 9 10.88 -15.72 7.73
C SER A 9 10.53 -15.62 9.21
N SER A 10 9.57 -14.77 9.59
CA SER A 10 9.14 -14.59 10.97
C SER A 10 7.68 -14.18 11.09
N GLU A 11 6.87 -15.03 11.72
CA GLU A 11 5.46 -14.73 12.01
C GLU A 11 5.27 -13.54 12.98
N ASN A 12 6.33 -13.13 13.69
CA ASN A 12 6.28 -11.99 14.59
C ASN A 12 6.61 -10.65 13.90
N PHE A 13 6.95 -10.66 12.61
CA PHE A 13 7.21 -9.46 11.84
C PHE A 13 6.06 -9.21 10.86
N GLU A 14 5.13 -8.36 11.29
CA GLU A 14 3.89 -8.10 10.57
C GLU A 14 3.66 -6.62 10.30
N PHE A 15 2.94 -6.34 9.23
CA PHE A 15 2.41 -5.02 8.92
C PHE A 15 0.89 -5.10 8.79
N ASN A 16 0.19 -4.29 9.59
CA ASN A 16 -1.27 -4.23 9.59
C ASN A 16 -1.75 -3.03 8.78
N ALA A 17 -2.55 -3.29 7.75
CA ALA A 17 -3.12 -2.27 6.90
C ALA A 17 -4.66 -2.27 7.02
N ASN A 18 -5.28 -1.11 7.20
CA ASN A 18 -6.72 -1.02 6.95
C ASN A 18 -6.98 -0.93 5.43
N VAL A 19 -8.19 -1.28 5.00
CA VAL A 19 -8.58 -1.25 3.58
C VAL A 19 -8.47 0.13 2.93
N TRP A 20 -8.60 1.21 3.71
CA TRP A 20 -8.57 2.58 3.21
C TRP A 20 -7.18 2.96 2.73
N ASN A 21 -6.15 2.65 3.53
CA ASN A 21 -4.75 2.86 3.15
C ASN A 21 -4.30 1.80 2.13
N TRP A 22 -4.68 0.53 2.34
CA TRP A 22 -4.20 -0.57 1.50
C TRP A 22 -4.58 -0.41 0.04
N LYS A 23 -5.81 0.02 -0.27
CA LYS A 23 -6.21 0.24 -1.66
C LYS A 23 -5.39 1.33 -2.35
N ALA A 24 -5.12 2.44 -1.67
CA ALA A 24 -4.27 3.50 -2.24
C ALA A 24 -2.83 3.00 -2.48
N ALA A 25 -2.28 2.22 -1.54
CA ALA A 25 -0.98 1.60 -1.69
C ALA A 25 -0.93 0.60 -2.86
N LEU A 26 -1.99 -0.19 -3.06
CA LEU A 26 -2.06 -1.16 -4.15
C LEU A 26 -2.05 -0.50 -5.53
N GLU A 27 -2.68 0.67 -5.69
CA GLU A 27 -2.62 1.43 -6.94
C GLU A 27 -1.22 2.01 -7.19
N ILE A 28 -0.50 2.39 -6.13
CA ILE A 28 0.93 2.72 -6.25
C ILE A 28 1.71 1.50 -6.73
N ILE A 29 1.58 0.35 -6.06
CA ILE A 29 2.30 -0.88 -6.44
C ILE A 29 2.00 -1.27 -7.90
N ARG A 30 0.74 -1.13 -8.33
CA ARG A 30 0.32 -1.32 -9.73
C ARG A 30 1.05 -0.37 -10.68
N SER A 31 1.15 0.92 -10.34
CA SER A 31 1.85 1.91 -11.15
C SER A 31 3.36 1.67 -11.28
N LEU A 32 3.95 0.90 -10.36
CA LEU A 32 5.36 0.53 -10.40
C LEU A 32 5.65 -0.59 -11.40
N ASP A 33 4.63 -1.34 -11.85
CA ASP A 33 4.76 -2.45 -12.81
C ASP A 33 5.79 -3.52 -12.37
N ILE A 34 5.86 -3.79 -11.06
CA ILE A 34 6.76 -4.79 -10.46
C ILE A 34 6.11 -6.18 -10.46
N LEU A 35 4.80 -6.23 -10.18
CA LEU A 35 4.04 -7.46 -9.98
C LEU A 35 3.09 -7.70 -11.15
N GLY A 36 2.93 -8.97 -11.54
CA GLY A 36 1.93 -9.34 -12.53
C GLY A 36 0.49 -9.12 -12.04
N GLU A 37 -0.43 -8.85 -12.97
CA GLU A 37 -1.86 -8.60 -12.71
C GLU A 37 -2.55 -9.65 -11.84
N GLY A 38 -2.15 -10.93 -11.98
CA GLY A 38 -2.68 -12.01 -11.14
C GLY A 38 -2.38 -11.82 -9.65
N ALA A 39 -1.14 -11.44 -9.32
CA ALA A 39 -0.72 -11.17 -7.95
C ALA A 39 -1.42 -9.91 -7.41
N LEU A 40 -1.43 -8.82 -8.17
CA LEU A 40 -2.12 -7.57 -7.80
C LEU A 40 -3.61 -7.81 -7.52
N ARG A 41 -4.27 -8.63 -8.34
CA ARG A 41 -5.67 -9.00 -8.12
C ARG A 41 -5.87 -9.77 -6.82
N GLN A 42 -4.95 -10.69 -6.48
CA GLN A 42 -5.03 -11.41 -5.21
C GLN A 42 -4.75 -10.51 -4.00
N MET A 43 -3.81 -9.57 -4.13
CA MET A 43 -3.52 -8.57 -3.08
C MET A 43 -4.71 -7.65 -2.78
N ALA A 44 -5.65 -7.49 -3.72
CA ALA A 44 -6.85 -6.67 -3.52
C ALA A 44 -7.89 -7.30 -2.58
N TYR A 45 -7.78 -8.61 -2.30
CA TYR A 45 -8.70 -9.34 -1.45
C TYR A 45 -7.99 -9.84 -0.18
N ASN A 46 -8.66 -9.70 0.95
CA ASN A 46 -8.22 -10.26 2.23
C ASN A 46 -8.22 -11.81 2.14
N ALA A 47 -7.32 -12.45 2.89
CA ALA A 47 -7.18 -13.89 3.08
C ALA A 47 -6.89 -14.71 1.82
N THR A 48 -6.29 -14.11 0.79
CA THR A 48 -5.86 -14.86 -0.41
C THR A 48 -4.60 -15.68 -0.18
N GLY A 49 -3.76 -15.29 0.79
CA GLY A 49 -2.49 -15.96 1.07
C GLY A 49 -1.45 -15.77 -0.05
N VAL A 50 -1.64 -14.76 -0.91
CA VAL A 50 -0.66 -14.42 -1.95
C VAL A 50 0.69 -14.09 -1.30
N LYS A 51 1.76 -14.58 -1.92
CA LYS A 51 3.13 -14.39 -1.44
C LYS A 51 3.89 -13.48 -2.40
N ILE A 52 4.58 -12.50 -1.83
CA ILE A 52 5.49 -11.61 -2.52
C ILE A 52 6.92 -12.03 -2.18
N SER A 53 7.76 -12.15 -3.20
CA SER A 53 9.16 -12.57 -3.02
C SER A 53 9.97 -11.50 -2.27
N THR A 54 11.15 -11.87 -1.76
CA THR A 54 12.05 -10.88 -1.15
C THR A 54 12.44 -9.78 -2.15
N ASP A 55 12.80 -10.18 -3.37
CA ASP A 55 13.25 -9.25 -4.41
C ASP A 55 12.14 -8.28 -4.79
N ASP A 56 10.92 -8.77 -5.02
CA ASP A 56 9.77 -7.91 -5.33
C ASP A 56 9.42 -6.99 -4.15
N ALA A 57 9.46 -7.51 -2.92
CA ALA A 57 9.19 -6.70 -1.72
C ALA A 57 10.21 -5.57 -1.60
N HIS A 58 11.50 -5.87 -1.80
CA HIS A 58 12.56 -4.87 -1.70
C HIS A 58 12.47 -3.84 -2.83
N GLU A 59 12.14 -4.27 -4.04
CA GLU A 59 11.91 -3.38 -5.17
C GLU A 59 10.72 -2.43 -4.92
N ILE A 60 9.60 -2.94 -4.39
CA ILE A 60 8.45 -2.13 -3.99
C ILE A 60 8.86 -1.07 -2.97
N GLY A 61 9.52 -1.48 -1.88
CA GLY A 61 9.94 -0.56 -0.82
C GLY A 61 10.93 0.49 -1.32
N SER A 62 11.90 0.08 -2.16
CA SER A 62 12.92 0.96 -2.74
C SER A 62 12.29 2.03 -3.65
N ARG A 63 11.37 1.63 -4.54
CA ARG A 63 10.70 2.56 -5.45
C ARG A 63 9.70 3.48 -4.76
N ILE A 64 9.01 2.99 -3.72
CA ILE A 64 8.20 3.86 -2.87
C ILE A 64 9.08 4.93 -2.21
N LYS A 65 10.20 4.54 -1.59
CA LYS A 65 11.10 5.50 -0.92
C LYS A 65 11.72 6.51 -1.88
N SER A 66 12.12 6.08 -3.07
CA SER A 66 12.84 6.94 -4.02
C SER A 66 11.94 7.76 -4.95
N GLU A 67 10.73 7.30 -5.26
CA GLU A 67 9.87 7.95 -6.27
C GLU A 67 8.57 8.53 -5.72
N TRP A 68 8.03 7.98 -4.62
CA TRP A 68 6.75 8.39 -4.06
C TRP A 68 6.92 9.27 -2.83
N LEU A 69 7.72 8.87 -1.83
CA LEU A 69 7.91 9.67 -0.63
C LEU A 69 8.40 11.11 -0.89
N PRO A 70 9.31 11.38 -1.85
CA PRO A 70 9.72 12.76 -2.15
C PRO A 70 8.59 13.64 -2.69
N LYS A 71 7.59 13.05 -3.36
CA LYS A 71 6.40 13.76 -3.87
C LYS A 71 5.34 13.89 -2.78
N LEU A 72 5.23 12.85 -1.94
CA LEU A 72 4.32 12.73 -0.83
C LEU A 72 4.92 13.37 0.43
N ALA A 73 5.18 14.68 0.43
CA ALA A 73 5.73 15.39 1.59
C ALA A 73 5.01 15.02 2.92
N PRO A 74 5.65 15.15 4.11
CA PRO A 74 5.15 14.61 5.38
C PRO A 74 3.70 14.94 5.76
N ASN A 75 3.18 16.08 5.31
CA ASN A 75 1.82 16.53 5.58
C ASN A 75 0.81 16.19 4.47
N LYS A 76 1.17 15.30 3.54
CA LYS A 76 0.36 14.93 2.37
C LYS A 76 -0.09 13.49 2.41
N ARG A 77 -1.14 13.22 1.64
CA ARG A 77 -1.65 11.87 1.37
C ARG A 77 -1.90 11.70 -0.12
N VAL A 78 -1.86 10.46 -0.56
CA VAL A 78 -2.14 10.03 -1.93
C VAL A 78 -3.45 9.27 -1.95
N PHE A 79 -4.33 9.58 -2.90
CA PHE A 79 -5.58 8.87 -3.10
C PHE A 79 -5.40 7.66 -4.02
N ALA A 80 -6.43 6.81 -4.14
CA ALA A 80 -6.40 5.65 -5.04
C ALA A 80 -6.29 6.00 -6.53
N ASP A 81 -6.65 7.22 -6.95
CA ASP A 81 -6.40 7.69 -8.32
C ASP A 81 -4.97 8.21 -8.53
N LEU A 82 -4.11 8.06 -7.51
CA LEU A 82 -2.72 8.54 -7.46
C LEU A 82 -2.56 10.06 -7.37
N SER A 83 -3.65 10.82 -7.24
CA SER A 83 -3.58 12.25 -6.95
C SER A 83 -3.10 12.48 -5.51
N ILE A 84 -2.30 13.54 -5.31
CA ILE A 84 -1.76 13.92 -4.00
C ILE A 84 -2.51 15.14 -3.49
N THR A 85 -2.87 15.12 -2.21
CA THR A 85 -3.49 16.25 -1.52
C THR A 85 -2.79 16.55 -0.20
N ASP A 86 -2.81 17.80 0.21
CA ASP A 86 -2.48 18.29 1.55
C ASP A 86 -3.72 18.60 2.39
N ALA A 87 -4.92 18.42 1.83
CA ALA A 87 -6.16 18.60 2.56
C ALA A 87 -6.31 17.48 3.61
N PRO A 88 -6.63 17.84 4.87
CA PRO A 88 -6.84 16.85 5.92
C PRO A 88 -8.03 15.95 5.61
N ASP A 89 -8.07 14.76 6.23
CA ASP A 89 -9.24 13.89 6.17
C ASP A 89 -10.40 14.51 6.92
N ASP A 90 -11.46 14.88 6.21
CA ASP A 90 -12.69 15.42 6.80
C ASP A 90 -13.70 14.32 7.17
N MET A 91 -13.33 13.04 6.97
CA MET A 91 -14.16 11.86 7.18
C MET A 91 -15.43 11.82 6.30
N THR A 92 -15.48 12.61 5.22
CA THR A 92 -16.57 12.55 4.24
C THR A 92 -16.52 11.23 3.49
N LEU A 93 -17.60 10.45 3.60
CA LEU A 93 -17.75 9.21 2.84
C LEU A 93 -18.40 9.51 1.48
N HIS A 94 -17.61 9.44 0.41
CA HIS A 94 -18.05 9.60 -0.97
C HIS A 94 -18.79 8.34 -1.45
N ARG A 95 -20.10 8.46 -1.72
CA ARG A 95 -20.94 7.35 -2.21
C ARG A 95 -21.04 7.31 -3.73
N ASP A 96 -20.85 8.45 -4.38
CA ASP A 96 -20.87 8.57 -5.83
C ASP A 96 -19.73 7.74 -6.44
N GLY A 97 -20.03 6.94 -7.46
CA GLY A 97 -19.07 6.04 -8.11
C GLY A 97 -17.85 6.79 -8.64
N ASP A 98 -18.07 7.99 -9.17
CA ASP A 98 -17.01 8.83 -9.75
C ASP A 98 -16.08 9.45 -8.71
N GLU A 99 -16.47 9.46 -7.43
CA GLU A 99 -15.70 10.02 -6.32
C GLU A 99 -15.26 8.99 -5.27
N GLN A 100 -15.67 7.73 -5.39
CA GLN A 100 -15.39 6.70 -4.39
C GLN A 100 -13.89 6.47 -4.14
N TRP A 101 -13.04 6.80 -5.11
CA TRP A 101 -11.58 6.74 -4.98
C TRP A 101 -11.04 7.66 -3.87
N LYS A 102 -11.75 8.77 -3.55
CA LYS A 102 -11.37 9.70 -2.47
C LYS A 102 -11.46 9.09 -1.07
N ASN A 103 -12.23 8.02 -0.90
CA ASN A 103 -12.34 7.31 0.38
C ASN A 103 -11.06 6.54 0.73
N TYR A 104 -10.19 6.29 -0.25
CA TYR A 104 -8.97 5.51 -0.10
C TYR A 104 -7.78 6.44 -0.21
N SER A 105 -7.02 6.57 0.88
CA SER A 105 -5.80 7.37 0.87
C SER A 105 -4.74 6.79 1.80
N ALA A 106 -3.47 7.06 1.52
CA ALA A 106 -2.35 6.73 2.40
C ALA A 106 -1.52 7.99 2.67
N SER A 107 -1.16 8.23 3.93
CA SER A 107 -0.29 9.34 4.32
C SER A 107 1.17 9.03 4.01
N HIS A 108 2.02 10.07 4.02
CA HIS A 108 3.48 9.92 3.98
C HIS A 108 3.97 8.89 5.01
N ASP A 109 3.64 9.09 6.28
CA ASP A 109 4.18 8.27 7.37
C ASP A 109 3.76 6.80 7.24
N TRP A 110 2.50 6.55 6.87
CA TRP A 110 2.02 5.20 6.63
C TRP A 110 2.77 4.54 5.46
N MET A 111 3.02 5.31 4.38
CA MET A 111 3.73 4.83 3.20
C MET A 111 5.22 4.58 3.49
N GLU A 112 5.83 5.39 4.36
CA GLU A 112 7.19 5.21 4.84
C GLU A 112 7.31 3.93 5.68
N GLU A 113 6.42 3.72 6.64
CA GLU A 113 6.37 2.49 7.45
C GLU A 113 6.18 1.24 6.57
N PHE A 114 5.29 1.30 5.58
CA PHE A 114 5.09 0.20 4.63
C PHE A 114 6.36 -0.08 3.80
N ALA A 115 7.01 0.97 3.28
CA ALA A 115 8.24 0.80 2.52
C ALA A 115 9.37 0.20 3.37
N GLU A 116 9.46 0.57 4.66
CA GLU A 116 10.41 -0.02 5.59
C GLU A 116 10.12 -1.48 5.91
N PHE A 117 8.85 -1.84 6.09
CA PHE A 117 8.44 -3.24 6.21
C PHE A 117 8.90 -4.04 5.00
N CYS A 118 8.59 -3.56 3.79
CA CYS A 118 9.00 -4.16 2.53
C CYS A 118 10.51 -4.42 2.47
N LEU A 119 11.33 -3.40 2.74
CA LEU A 119 12.81 -3.48 2.70
C LEU A 119 13.43 -4.38 3.77
N ARG A 120 12.74 -4.56 4.90
CA ARG A 120 13.23 -5.41 6.00
C ARG A 120 12.77 -6.86 5.88
N SER A 121 11.68 -7.09 5.17
CA SER A 121 11.09 -8.42 5.00
C SER A 121 11.99 -9.36 4.18
N LYS A 122 11.76 -10.67 4.34
CA LYS A 122 12.25 -11.73 3.45
C LYS A 122 11.17 -12.13 2.45
N GLY A 123 10.43 -11.14 1.97
CA GLY A 123 9.14 -11.35 1.31
C GLY A 123 8.03 -11.50 2.34
N PHE A 124 6.78 -11.38 1.89
CA PHE A 124 5.64 -11.38 2.80
C PHE A 124 4.43 -12.10 2.19
N GLN A 125 3.56 -12.60 3.05
CA GLN A 125 2.29 -13.20 2.71
C GLN A 125 1.14 -12.30 3.18
N ILE A 126 0.09 -12.16 2.37
CA ILE A 126 -1.04 -11.27 2.67
C ILE A 126 -2.26 -12.08 3.09
N PHE A 127 -2.82 -11.72 4.25
CA PHE A 127 -4.06 -12.23 4.82
C PHE A 127 -5.08 -11.13 5.03
#